data_AF-A0A087MM96-F1
#
_entry.id   AF-A0A087MM96-F1
#
_cell.length_a   1.000
_cell.length_b   1.000
_cell.length_c   1.000
_cell.angle_alpha   90.00
_cell.angle_beta   90.00
_cell.angle_gamma   90.00
#
_symmetry.space_group_name_H-M   'P 1'
#
loop_
_entity.id
_entity.type
_entity.pdbx_description
1 polymer ?
#
loop_
_entity_poly.entity_id
_entity_poly.type
_entity_poly.pdbx_seq_one_letter_code
_entity_poly.pdbx_strand_id
1 'polypeptide(L)'
;MEEAAEARDSAGLVEHFAEDFAGPGGMDRERFRRYLALIWLRNREVGVTLGPLDVELVGADRARVRFTAAARGGGRWLPERAEVYQVNTGWRLEDDDWKLISADWE
;
A
#
# COMPACT_ATOMS: atom_id res chain seq x y z
N MET A 1 -0.42 12.08 -10.49
CA MET A 1 -0.07 10.74 -9.96
C MET A 1 0.72 10.80 -8.66
N GLU A 2 1.51 11.86 -8.39
CA GLU A 2 2.23 12.02 -7.12
C GLU A 2 1.31 12.39 -5.93
N GLU A 3 0.21 13.13 -6.16
CA GLU A 3 -0.70 13.61 -5.11
C GLU A 3 -1.58 12.53 -4.44
N ALA A 4 -1.79 11.38 -5.08
CA ALA A 4 -2.67 10.34 -4.54
C ALA A 4 -2.02 9.54 -3.39
N ALA A 5 -0.69 9.62 -3.25
CA ALA A 5 0.04 8.95 -2.16
C ALA A 5 0.09 9.78 -0.87
N GLU A 6 -0.07 11.12 -0.95
CA GLU A 6 -0.04 12.01 0.23
C GLU A 6 -1.41 12.22 0.86
N ALA A 7 -2.49 12.11 0.09
CA ALA A 7 -3.83 12.11 0.63
C ALA A 7 -4.10 10.75 1.27
N ARG A 8 -4.62 10.76 2.50
CA ARG A 8 -5.12 9.61 3.27
C ARG A 8 -6.34 8.97 2.58
N ASP A 9 -6.22 8.60 1.32
CA ASP A 9 -7.26 8.00 0.49
C ASP A 9 -6.99 6.51 0.22
N SER A 10 -6.50 5.86 1.25
CA SER A 10 -7.24 4.79 1.90
C SER A 10 -8.49 4.18 1.20
N ALA A 11 -9.48 4.99 0.81
CA ALA A 11 -10.69 4.52 0.14
C ALA A 11 -10.50 4.41 -1.38
N GLY A 12 -9.82 5.37 -2.01
CA GLY A 12 -9.42 5.35 -3.42
C GLY A 12 -8.39 4.25 -3.75
N LEU A 13 -7.52 3.91 -2.81
CA LEU A 13 -6.55 2.80 -2.96
C LEU A 13 -7.23 1.47 -3.27
N VAL A 14 -8.43 1.24 -2.73
CA VAL A 14 -9.22 0.01 -2.95
C VAL A 14 -9.87 -0.02 -4.34
N GLU A 15 -10.17 1.15 -4.93
CA GLU A 15 -10.74 1.23 -6.29
C GLU A 15 -9.73 0.83 -7.37
N HIS A 16 -8.44 0.80 -7.00
CA HIS A 16 -7.37 0.29 -7.83
C HIS A 16 -7.08 -1.21 -7.60
N PHE A 17 -7.82 -1.94 -6.75
CA PHE A 17 -7.57 -3.37 -6.56
C PHE A 17 -8.31 -4.20 -7.61
N ALA A 18 -7.56 -5.08 -8.29
CA ALA A 18 -8.14 -6.06 -9.21
C ALA A 18 -9.09 -7.01 -8.47
N GLU A 19 -10.03 -7.62 -9.19
CA GLU A 19 -10.96 -8.60 -8.60
C GLU A 19 -10.23 -9.83 -8.04
N ASP A 20 -9.10 -10.20 -8.64
CA ASP A 20 -8.24 -11.32 -8.25
C ASP A 20 -7.11 -10.92 -7.29
N PHE A 21 -7.22 -9.78 -6.61
CA PHE A 21 -6.20 -9.30 -5.68
C PHE A 21 -5.85 -10.32 -4.58
N ALA A 22 -4.56 -10.53 -4.37
CA ALA A 22 -4.01 -11.33 -3.27
C ALA A 22 -3.07 -10.50 -2.38
N GLY A 23 -3.51 -10.25 -1.14
CA GLY A 23 -2.73 -9.60 -0.10
C GLY A 23 -1.89 -10.58 0.73
N PRO A 24 -1.11 -10.07 1.70
CA PRO A 24 -0.19 -10.91 2.46
C PRO A 24 -0.93 -11.98 3.25
N GLY A 25 -0.34 -13.16 3.36
CA GLY A 25 -1.00 -14.30 4.01
C GLY A 25 -2.25 -14.80 3.27
N GLY A 26 -2.41 -14.48 1.98
CA GLY A 26 -3.53 -14.91 1.15
C GLY A 26 -4.83 -14.13 1.43
N MET A 27 -4.73 -12.89 1.91
CA MET A 27 -5.90 -12.06 2.16
C MET A 27 -6.58 -11.66 0.84
N ASP A 28 -7.88 -11.91 0.74
CA ASP A 28 -8.71 -11.37 -0.32
C ASP A 28 -8.85 -9.83 -0.22
N ARG A 29 -9.37 -9.22 -1.30
CA ARG A 29 -9.57 -7.78 -1.44
C ARG A 29 -10.33 -7.15 -0.27
N GLU A 30 -11.39 -7.81 0.20
CA GLU A 30 -12.29 -7.27 1.22
C GLU A 30 -11.67 -7.34 2.62
N ARG A 31 -10.98 -8.45 2.92
CA ARG A 31 -10.21 -8.65 4.13
C ARG A 31 -9.06 -7.66 4.21
N PHE A 32 -8.35 -7.45 3.12
CA PHE A 32 -7.26 -6.47 3.06
C PHE A 32 -7.77 -5.05 3.28
N ARG A 33 -8.89 -4.66 2.64
CA ARG A 33 -9.56 -3.37 2.92
C ARG A 33 -9.90 -3.20 4.40
N ARG A 34 -10.47 -4.21 5.05
CA ARG A 34 -10.81 -4.15 6.48
C ARG A 34 -9.56 -4.03 7.35
N TYR A 35 -8.49 -4.74 6.99
CA TYR A 35 -7.19 -4.66 7.68
C TYR A 35 -6.62 -3.25 7.62
N LEU A 36 -6.59 -2.63 6.44
CA LEU A 36 -6.13 -1.24 6.28
C LEU A 36 -7.00 -0.26 7.09
N ALA A 37 -8.33 -0.45 7.09
CA ALA A 37 -9.24 0.35 7.90
C ALA A 37 -8.93 0.27 9.40
N LEU A 38 -8.59 -0.91 9.93
CA LEU A 38 -8.18 -1.09 11.32
C LEU A 38 -6.86 -0.39 11.63
N ILE A 39 -5.88 -0.42 10.73
CA ILE A 39 -4.60 0.30 10.88
C ILE A 39 -4.84 1.80 10.98
N TRP A 40 -5.68 2.37 10.11
CA TRP A 40 -5.98 3.81 10.15
C TRP A 40 -6.75 4.21 11.40
N LEU A 41 -7.74 3.42 11.84
CA LEU A 41 -8.47 3.69 13.07
C LEU A 41 -7.58 3.67 14.32
N ARG A 42 -6.63 2.71 14.37
CA ARG A 42 -5.74 2.53 15.51
C ARG A 42 -4.71 3.65 15.63
N ASN A 43 -4.31 4.25 14.51
CA ASN A 43 -3.20 5.19 14.46
C ASN A 43 -3.70 6.57 14.03
N ARG A 44 -4.01 7.43 15.02
CA ARG A 44 -4.46 8.82 14.79
C ARG A 44 -3.45 9.66 14.00
N GLU A 45 -2.18 9.31 14.07
CA GLU A 45 -1.07 9.95 13.35
C GLU A 45 -0.15 8.86 12.79
N VAL A 46 -0.61 8.10 11.78
CA VAL A 46 0.35 7.36 10.91
C VAL A 46 1.02 8.40 10.02
N GLY A 47 2.29 8.66 10.26
CA GLY A 47 3.16 9.20 9.22
C GLY A 47 3.71 8.03 8.42
N VAL A 48 3.32 7.90 7.15
CA VAL A 48 3.98 6.98 6.20
C VAL A 48 4.97 7.81 5.40
N THR A 49 6.25 7.54 5.55
CA THR A 49 7.26 8.08 4.63
C THR A 49 7.61 7.00 3.62
N LEU A 50 7.33 7.28 2.35
CA LEU A 50 7.74 6.41 1.24
C LEU A 50 9.20 6.71 0.87
N GLY A 51 10.01 5.66 0.82
CA GLY A 51 11.36 5.71 0.28
C GLY A 51 11.35 5.74 -1.26
N PRO A 52 12.54 5.66 -1.88
CA PRO A 52 12.66 5.58 -3.33
C PRO A 52 11.78 4.47 -3.89
N LEU A 53 10.99 4.78 -4.93
CA LEU A 53 10.18 3.81 -5.64
C LEU A 53 11.04 3.17 -6.74
N ASP A 54 11.16 1.86 -6.69
CA ASP A 54 11.73 1.04 -7.76
C ASP A 54 10.58 0.43 -8.55
N VAL A 55 10.46 0.82 -9.82
CA VAL A 55 9.37 0.40 -10.71
C VAL A 55 9.96 -0.44 -11.83
N GLU A 56 9.55 -1.71 -11.88
CA GLU A 56 9.95 -2.67 -12.90
C GLU A 56 8.75 -3.02 -13.77
N LEU A 57 8.79 -2.69 -15.06
CA LEU A 57 7.79 -3.15 -16.02
C LEU A 57 8.09 -4.60 -16.42
N VAL A 58 7.12 -5.49 -16.20
CA VAL A 58 7.22 -6.91 -16.53
C VAL A 58 6.34 -7.18 -17.74
N GLY A 59 6.90 -6.98 -18.94
CA GLY A 59 6.14 -7.08 -20.19
C GLY A 59 5.38 -5.80 -20.51
N ALA A 60 4.26 -5.92 -21.22
CA ALA A 60 3.49 -4.77 -21.72
C ALA A 60 2.40 -4.29 -20.75
N ASP A 61 1.89 -5.20 -19.91
CA ASP A 61 0.68 -5.02 -19.12
C ASP A 61 0.89 -5.27 -17.63
N ARG A 62 2.12 -5.52 -17.15
CA ARG A 62 2.39 -5.76 -15.73
C ARG A 62 3.53 -4.91 -15.22
N ALA A 63 3.46 -4.57 -13.94
CA ALA A 63 4.53 -3.88 -13.25
C ALA A 63 4.72 -4.47 -11.85
N ARG A 64 5.96 -4.40 -11.36
CA ARG A 64 6.31 -4.62 -9.96
C ARG A 64 6.81 -3.30 -9.40
N VAL A 65 6.29 -2.90 -8.25
CA VAL A 65 6.76 -1.69 -7.56
C VAL A 65 7.25 -2.08 -6.17
N ARG A 66 8.49 -1.70 -5.88
CA ARG A 66 9.17 -1.94 -4.61
C ARG A 66 9.49 -0.60 -3.97
N PHE A 67 9.08 -0.42 -2.72
CA PHE A 67 9.37 0.81 -1.98
C PHE A 67 9.48 0.52 -0.48
N THR A 68 10.24 1.34 0.22
CA THR A 68 10.32 1.28 1.69
C THR A 68 9.21 2.14 2.28
N ALA A 69 8.47 1.64 3.27
CA ALA A 69 7.47 2.41 4.00
C ALA A 69 7.87 2.49 5.47
N ALA A 70 8.17 3.70 5.96
CA ALA A 70 8.37 3.93 7.38
C ALA A 70 7.05 4.35 8.02
N ALA A 71 6.48 3.49 8.86
CA ALA A 71 5.31 3.81 9.67
C ALA A 71 5.76 4.37 11.02
N ARG A 72 5.43 5.62 11.29
CA ARG A 72 5.64 6.24 12.60
C ARG A 72 4.34 6.15 13.41
N GLY A 73 4.42 5.49 14.57
CA GLY A 73 3.34 5.43 15.55
C GLY A 73 3.73 6.18 16.82
N GLY A 74 3.12 7.34 17.06
CA GLY A 74 3.37 8.13 18.27
C GLY A 74 2.19 9.04 18.61
N GLY A 75 1.65 8.89 19.82
CA GLY A 75 0.88 9.96 20.44
C GLY A 75 1.83 10.98 21.07
N ARG A 76 1.35 12.18 21.39
CA ARG A 76 2.12 13.33 21.94
C ARG A 76 3.03 13.04 23.16
N TRP A 77 3.03 11.83 23.71
CA TRP A 77 3.72 11.39 24.93
C TRP A 77 4.45 10.03 24.81
N LEU A 78 4.46 9.37 23.65
CA LEU A 78 5.20 8.11 23.45
C LEU A 78 6.42 8.33 22.54
N PRO A 79 7.57 7.69 22.84
CA PRO A 79 8.74 7.76 21.95
C PRO A 79 8.37 7.26 20.55
N GLU A 80 8.88 7.94 19.52
CA GLU A 80 8.66 7.61 18.12
C GLU A 80 9.14 6.18 17.85
N ARG A 81 8.20 5.24 17.70
CA ARG A 81 8.51 3.93 17.12
C ARG A 81 8.27 4.05 15.62
N ALA A 82 9.36 4.13 14.88
CA ALA A 82 9.37 4.02 13.44
C ALA A 82 9.63 2.55 13.08
N GLU A 83 8.60 1.88 12.58
CA GLU A 83 8.77 0.57 11.95
C GLU A 83 8.96 0.79 10.46
N VAL A 84 10.00 0.18 9.90
CA VAL A 84 10.34 0.29 8.48
C VAL A 84 10.00 -1.03 7.83
N TYR A 85 9.12 -0.98 6.83
CA TYR A 85 8.70 -2.14 6.06
C TYR A 85 9.21 -2.03 4.62
N GLN A 86 9.63 -3.15 4.05
CA GLN A 86 9.89 -3.23 2.62
C GLN A 86 8.63 -3.72 1.93
N VAL A 87 7.99 -2.86 1.14
CA VAL A 87 6.74 -3.17 0.45
C VAL A 87 7.03 -3.59 -0.99
N ASN A 88 6.36 -4.65 -1.43
CA ASN A 88 6.37 -5.16 -2.80
C ASN A 88 4.95 -5.24 -3.32
N THR A 89 4.70 -4.65 -4.48
CA THR A 89 3.37 -4.65 -5.11
C THR A 89 3.45 -5.11 -6.54
N GLY A 90 2.44 -5.87 -6.97
CA GLY A 90 2.24 -6.31 -8.35
C GLY A 90 1.04 -5.61 -8.95
N TRP A 91 1.19 -5.13 -10.17
CA TRP A 91 0.18 -4.36 -10.90
C TRP A 91 -0.06 -4.98 -12.28
N ARG A 92 -1.30 -4.88 -12.75
CA ARG A 92 -1.75 -5.26 -14.09
C ARG A 92 -2.50 -4.10 -14.73
N LEU A 93 -2.26 -3.83 -16.00
CA LEU A 93 -2.99 -2.84 -16.78
C LEU A 93 -4.27 -3.48 -17.29
N GLU A 94 -5.42 -2.93 -16.92
CA GLU A 94 -6.76 -3.38 -17.30
C GLU A 94 -7.56 -2.18 -17.78
N ASP A 95 -8.03 -2.19 -19.03
CA ASP A 95 -8.80 -1.10 -19.64
C ASP A 95 -8.14 0.29 -19.47
N ASP A 96 -6.83 0.37 -19.73
CA ASP A 96 -5.98 1.57 -19.56
C ASP A 96 -5.80 2.04 -18.10
N ASP A 97 -6.27 1.27 -17.12
CA ASP A 97 -6.09 1.52 -15.69
C ASP A 97 -5.17 0.50 -15.03
N TRP A 98 -4.19 0.98 -14.27
CA TRP A 98 -3.36 0.10 -13.45
C TRP A 98 -4.12 -0.40 -12.23
N LYS A 99 -4.25 -1.72 -12.13
CA LYS A 99 -4.89 -2.43 -11.03
C LYS A 99 -3.85 -3.21 -10.22
N LEU A 100 -3.89 -3.05 -8.91
CA LEU A 100 -3.10 -3.81 -7.96
C LEU A 100 -3.63 -5.25 -7.88
N ILE A 101 -2.78 -6.21 -8.21
CA ILE A 101 -3.08 -7.65 -8.19
C ILE A 101 -2.43 -8.35 -6.99
N SER A 102 -1.36 -7.77 -6.42
CA SER A 102 -0.74 -8.31 -5.21
C SER A 102 -0.03 -7.25 -4.39
N ALA A 103 -0.01 -7.45 -3.07
CA ALA A 103 0.77 -6.65 -2.15
C ALA A 103 1.35 -7.54 -1.05
N ASP A 104 2.62 -7.30 -0.72
CA ASP A 104 3.34 -8.00 0.33
C ASP A 104 4.31 -7.02 1.02
N TRP A 105 4.60 -7.25 2.30
CA TRP A 105 5.59 -6.46 3.03
C TRP A 105 6.29 -7.30 4.10
N GLU A 106 7.56 -6.98 4.33
CA GLU A 106 8.43 -7.56 5.35
C GLU A 106 8.99 -6.51 6.31
#